data_AF-A0A928ZA92-F1
#
_entry.id   AF-A0A928ZA92-F1
#
_cell.length_a   1.000
_cell.length_b   1.000
_cell.length_c   1.000
_cell.angle_alpha   90.00
_cell.angle_beta   90.00
_cell.angle_gamma   90.00
#
_symmetry.space_group_name_H-M   'P 1'
#
loop_
_entity.id
_entity.type
_entity.pdbx_description
1 polymer ?
#
loop_
_entity_poly.entity_id
_entity_poly.type
_entity_poly.pdbx_seq_one_letter_code
_entity_poly.pdbx_strand_id
1 'polypeptide(L)'
;MAHYPNNNGEFKTKRVETKWYPSDLVIIDRQAKLLNLTRTDYITKCVLDKPIEKAHVFKVNWRTYRAMGEIARELKRIGNNINQIAKVFNAERLEGGKVPENYPLPEELSAIRSYADRISQELNQVRLLIIGRKEK
;
A
#
# COMPACT_ATOMS: atom_id res chain seq x y z
N MET A 1 7.04 15.10 26.67
CA MET A 1 8.08 15.52 25.69
C MET A 1 7.46 15.45 24.30
N ALA A 2 7.25 16.58 23.62
CA ALA A 2 6.68 16.59 22.27
C ALA A 2 7.77 16.22 21.25
N HIS A 3 7.58 15.13 20.52
CA HIS A 3 8.49 14.72 19.45
C HIS A 3 8.16 15.49 18.17
N TYR A 4 9.04 16.40 17.77
CA TYR A 4 8.90 17.11 16.49
C TYR A 4 9.42 16.23 15.34
N PRO A 5 8.67 16.11 14.22
CA PRO A 5 9.17 15.46 13.02
C PRO A 5 10.34 16.25 12.41
N ASN A 6 11.16 15.61 11.58
CA ASN A 6 12.18 16.30 10.79
C ASN A 6 11.52 17.20 9.72
N ASN A 7 12.34 17.94 8.95
CA ASN A 7 11.86 18.83 7.88
C ASN A 7 11.06 18.11 6.77
N ASN A 8 11.07 16.76 6.74
CA ASN A 8 10.32 15.93 5.82
C ASN A 8 9.05 15.32 6.44
N GLY A 9 8.70 15.67 7.68
CA GLY A 9 7.56 15.08 8.39
C GLY A 9 7.83 13.69 9.00
N GLU A 10 9.08 13.22 9.00
CA GLU A 10 9.44 11.89 9.48
C GLU A 10 9.82 11.92 10.96
N PHE A 11 9.34 10.94 11.72
CA PHE A 11 9.72 10.73 13.11
C PHE A 11 10.94 9.82 13.18
N LYS A 12 11.91 10.15 14.06
CA LYS A 12 13.06 9.27 14.31
C LYS A 12 12.58 7.90 14.79
N THR A 13 12.80 6.87 14.00
CA THR A 13 12.52 5.47 14.36
C THR A 13 13.80 4.84 14.91
N LYS A 14 13.84 4.59 16.23
CA LYS A 14 14.91 3.80 16.85
C LYS A 14 14.40 2.38 17.06
N ARG A 15 15.13 1.39 16.55
CA ARG A 15 14.86 -0.02 16.87
C ARG A 15 15.25 -0.26 18.33
N VAL A 16 14.32 -0.81 19.11
CA VAL A 16 14.52 -1.18 20.51
C VAL A 16 14.27 -2.68 20.62
N GLU A 17 15.20 -3.39 21.26
CA GLU A 17 15.03 -4.81 21.59
C GLU A 17 14.73 -4.92 23.08
N THR A 18 13.60 -5.56 23.41
CA THR A 18 13.15 -5.77 24.79
C THR A 18 12.97 -7.25 25.05
N LYS A 19 13.54 -7.76 26.14
CA LYS A 19 13.35 -9.13 26.59
C LYS A 19 12.18 -9.18 27.57
N TRP A 20 11.34 -10.18 27.42
CA TRP A 20 10.15 -10.41 28.25
C TRP A 20 10.16 -11.85 28.75
N TYR A 21 9.61 -12.08 29.93
CA TYR A 21 9.38 -13.44 30.39
C TYR A 21 8.24 -14.07 29.56
N PRO A 22 8.26 -15.40 29.35
CA PRO A 22 7.19 -16.09 28.63
C PRO A 22 5.79 -15.85 29.24
N SER A 23 5.69 -15.75 30.56
CA SER A 23 4.44 -15.44 31.27
C SER A 23 3.88 -14.07 30.88
N ASP A 24 4.74 -13.06 30.75
CA ASP A 24 4.34 -11.71 30.40
C ASP A 24 3.89 -11.65 28.94
N LEU A 25 4.57 -12.38 28.05
CA LEU A 25 4.19 -12.48 26.64
C LEU A 25 2.77 -13.04 26.47
N VAL A 26 2.36 -14.02 27.30
CA VAL A 26 0.99 -14.55 27.28
C VAL A 26 -0.03 -13.48 27.66
N ILE A 27 0.27 -12.65 28.66
CA ILE A 27 -0.61 -11.56 29.10
C ILE A 27 -0.70 -10.50 27.99
N ILE A 28 0.44 -10.10 27.43
CA ILE A 28 0.52 -9.13 26.34
C ILE A 28 -0.27 -9.62 25.12
N ASP A 29 -0.11 -10.88 24.73
CA ASP A 29 -0.83 -11.45 23.59
C ASP A 29 -2.34 -11.48 23.82
N ARG A 30 -2.77 -11.80 25.05
CA ARG A 30 -4.19 -11.77 25.42
C ARG A 30 -4.75 -10.36 25.30
N GLN A 31 -4.05 -9.36 25.82
CA GLN A 31 -4.49 -7.95 25.76
C GLN A 31 -4.51 -7.44 24.31
N ALA A 32 -3.45 -7.69 23.55
CA ALA A 32 -3.37 -7.33 22.14
C ALA A 32 -4.55 -7.94 21.35
N LYS A 33 -4.86 -9.22 21.59
CA LYS A 33 -5.99 -9.90 20.93
C LYS A 33 -7.35 -9.30 21.30
N LEU A 34 -7.59 -8.94 22.56
CA LEU A 34 -8.84 -8.27 22.98
C LEU A 34 -9.08 -6.95 22.25
N LEU A 35 -7.98 -6.27 21.93
CA LEU A 35 -7.95 -4.98 21.27
C LEU A 35 -7.77 -5.09 19.75
N ASN A 36 -7.75 -6.30 19.18
CA ASN A 36 -7.48 -6.55 17.76
C ASN A 36 -6.15 -5.95 17.25
N LEU A 37 -5.14 -5.89 18.11
CA LEU A 37 -3.80 -5.38 17.78
C LEU A 37 -2.81 -6.54 17.61
N THR A 38 -1.74 -6.28 16.86
CA THR A 38 -0.55 -7.15 16.93
C THR A 38 0.17 -6.94 18.27
N ARG A 39 0.97 -7.92 18.71
CA ARG A 39 1.82 -7.79 19.90
C ARG A 39 2.68 -6.53 19.84
N THR A 40 3.34 -6.31 18.70
CA THR A 40 4.21 -5.15 18.47
C THR A 40 3.42 -3.85 18.54
N ASP A 41 2.25 -3.76 17.92
CA ASP A 41 1.43 -2.54 17.96
C ASP A 41 0.94 -2.23 19.37
N TYR A 42 0.51 -3.25 20.11
CA TYR A 42 0.09 -3.10 21.50
C TYR A 42 1.23 -2.60 22.38
N ILE A 43 2.39 -3.26 22.35
CA ILE A 43 3.60 -2.83 23.09
C ILE A 43 3.99 -1.39 22.70
N THR A 44 4.01 -1.08 21.41
CA THR A 44 4.38 0.26 20.93
C THR A 44 3.43 1.33 21.48
N LYS A 45 2.11 1.07 21.50
CA LYS A 45 1.17 2.02 22.08
C LYS A 45 1.35 2.19 23.59
N CYS A 46 1.59 1.10 24.32
CA CYS A 46 1.88 1.16 25.76
C CYS A 46 3.15 1.97 26.04
N VAL A 47 4.23 1.71 25.32
CA VAL A 47 5.53 2.40 25.52
C VAL A 47 5.44 3.89 25.18
N LEU A 48 4.66 4.23 24.15
CA LEU A 48 4.48 5.62 23.72
C LEU A 48 3.38 6.37 24.50
N ASP A 49 2.80 5.74 25.53
CA ASP A 49 1.68 6.27 26.33
C ASP A 49 0.53 6.82 25.46
N LYS A 50 0.23 6.09 24.37
CA LYS A 50 -0.83 6.46 23.43
C LYS A 50 -2.14 5.81 23.85
N PRO A 51 -3.30 6.47 23.64
CA PRO A 51 -4.59 5.86 23.89
C PRO A 51 -4.73 4.54 23.09
N ILE A 52 -5.04 3.46 23.81
CA ILE A 52 -5.20 2.13 23.23
C ILE A 52 -6.67 1.89 22.92
N GLU A 53 -7.06 2.30 21.71
CA GLU A 53 -8.37 1.96 21.17
C GLU A 53 -8.36 0.57 20.53
N LYS A 54 -9.48 -0.16 20.69
CA LYS A 54 -9.72 -1.43 20.02
C LYS A 54 -9.72 -1.19 18.51
N ALA A 55 -8.79 -1.83 17.80
CA ALA A 55 -8.74 -1.73 16.35
C ALA A 55 -10.02 -2.29 15.75
N HIS A 56 -10.63 -1.48 14.88
CA HIS A 56 -11.82 -1.90 14.16
C HIS A 56 -11.44 -2.97 13.14
N VAL A 57 -12.00 -4.17 13.29
CA VAL A 57 -11.86 -5.24 12.31
C VAL A 57 -13.09 -5.21 11.43
N PHE A 58 -12.89 -4.82 10.18
CA PHE A 58 -13.96 -4.77 9.20
C PHE A 58 -14.46 -6.19 8.91
N LYS A 59 -15.78 -6.40 9.03
CA LYS A 59 -16.42 -7.65 8.60
C LYS A 59 -16.52 -7.66 7.08
N VAL A 60 -15.45 -8.09 6.42
CA VAL A 60 -15.35 -8.16 4.96
C VAL A 60 -15.03 -9.56 4.51
N ASN A 61 -15.46 -9.93 3.30
CA ASN A 61 -14.99 -11.14 2.66
C ASN A 61 -13.50 -10.96 2.30
N TRP A 62 -12.62 -11.50 3.14
CA TRP A 62 -11.17 -11.36 3.00
C TRP A 62 -10.62 -11.94 1.69
N ARG A 63 -11.27 -12.97 1.14
CA ARG A 63 -10.89 -13.54 -0.16
C ARG A 63 -11.15 -12.52 -1.27
N THR A 64 -12.32 -11.91 -1.29
CA THR A 64 -12.68 -10.86 -2.25
C THR A 64 -11.78 -9.63 -2.09
N TYR A 65 -11.57 -9.17 -0.85
CA TYR A 65 -10.71 -8.03 -0.56
C TYR A 65 -9.25 -8.26 -1.03
N ARG A 66 -8.72 -9.47 -0.83
CA ARG A 66 -7.39 -9.84 -1.29
C ARG A 66 -7.32 -9.92 -2.81
N ALA A 67 -8.28 -10.58 -3.45
CA ALA A 67 -8.35 -10.71 -4.91
C ALA A 67 -8.37 -9.34 -5.60
N MET A 68 -9.16 -8.39 -5.07
CA MET A 68 -9.13 -6.99 -5.49
C MET A 68 -7.71 -6.41 -5.38
N GLY A 69 -7.05 -6.55 -4.24
CA GLY A 69 -5.68 -6.06 -4.05
C GLY A 69 -4.62 -6.73 -4.95
N GLU A 70 -4.87 -7.93 -5.47
CA GLU A 70 -4.02 -8.61 -6.45
C GLU A 70 -4.27 -8.07 -7.86
N ILE A 71 -5.54 -7.87 -8.25
CA ILE A 71 -5.92 -7.25 -9.53
C ILE A 71 -5.29 -5.85 -9.66
N ALA A 72 -5.37 -5.01 -8.62
CA ALA A 72 -4.74 -3.69 -8.61
C ALA A 72 -3.22 -3.75 -8.84
N ARG A 73 -2.54 -4.76 -8.30
CA ARG A 73 -1.09 -4.96 -8.48
C ARG A 73 -0.75 -5.36 -9.90
N GLU A 74 -1.52 -6.26 -10.50
CA GLU A 74 -1.31 -6.66 -11.90
C GLU A 74 -1.61 -5.50 -12.87
N LEU A 75 -2.65 -4.70 -12.63
CA LEU A 75 -2.92 -3.49 -13.42
C LEU A 75 -1.75 -2.50 -13.38
N LYS A 76 -1.18 -2.28 -12.18
CA LYS A 76 0.02 -1.44 -12.03
C LYS A 76 1.22 -2.00 -12.79
N ARG A 77 1.41 -3.32 -12.77
CA ARG A 77 2.48 -3.99 -13.52
C ARG A 77 2.29 -3.81 -15.03
N ILE A 78 1.07 -3.95 -15.53
CA ILE A 78 0.73 -3.71 -16.94
C ILE A 78 1.04 -2.25 -17.32
N GLY A 79 0.60 -1.27 -16.51
CA GLY A 79 0.91 0.15 -16.75
C GLY A 79 2.42 0.46 -16.77
N ASN A 80 3.20 -0.18 -15.88
CA ASN A 80 4.65 -0.05 -15.88
C ASN A 80 5.30 -0.63 -17.15
N ASN A 81 4.86 -1.80 -17.59
CA ASN A 81 5.36 -2.42 -18.82
C ASN A 81 5.05 -1.54 -20.03
N ILE A 82 3.83 -1.01 -20.13
CA ILE A 82 3.44 -0.08 -21.20
C ILE A 82 4.33 1.17 -21.21
N ASN A 83 4.62 1.73 -20.03
CA ASN A 83 5.49 2.89 -19.91
C ASN A 83 6.95 2.59 -20.32
N GLN A 84 7.46 1.39 -20.02
CA GLN A 84 8.78 0.96 -20.49
C GLN A 84 8.81 0.80 -22.01
N ILE A 85 7.79 0.16 -22.57
CA ILE A 85 7.62 0.00 -24.02
C ILE A 85 7.64 1.38 -24.69
N ALA A 86 6.80 2.32 -24.24
CA ALA A 86 6.77 3.68 -24.79
C ALA A 86 8.12 4.40 -24.72
N LYS A 87 8.90 4.20 -23.65
CA LYS A 87 10.25 4.78 -23.52
C LYS A 87 11.24 4.22 -24.53
N VAL A 88 11.24 2.90 -24.74
CA VAL A 88 12.12 2.24 -25.73
C VAL A 88 11.85 2.80 -27.12
N PHE A 89 10.58 2.89 -27.51
CA PHE A 89 10.23 3.40 -28.83
C PHE A 89 10.51 4.89 -29.01
N ASN A 90 10.29 5.71 -27.98
CA ASN A 90 10.69 7.11 -28.03
C ASN A 90 12.21 7.27 -28.19
N ALA A 91 13.01 6.41 -27.55
CA ALA A 91 14.47 6.41 -27.70
C ALA A 91 14.89 5.99 -29.12
N GLU A 92 14.36 4.88 -29.65
CA GLU A 92 14.63 4.44 -31.03
C GLU A 92 14.28 5.51 -32.06
N ARG A 93 13.19 6.25 -31.85
CA ARG A 93 12.77 7.34 -32.74
C ARG A 93 13.70 8.54 -32.70
N LEU A 94 14.22 8.88 -31.51
CA LEU A 94 15.18 9.97 -31.33
C LEU A 94 16.56 9.64 -31.93
N GLU A 95 16.95 8.36 -31.91
CA GLU A 95 18.21 7.87 -32.46
C GLU A 95 18.16 7.62 -33.98
N GLY A 96 17.04 7.91 -34.64
CA GLY A 96 16.86 7.71 -36.08
C GLY A 96 16.66 6.25 -36.50
N GLY A 97 16.30 5.38 -35.55
CA GLY A 97 15.97 3.98 -35.78
C GLY A 97 14.65 3.79 -36.54
N LYS A 98 14.50 2.64 -37.20
CA LYS A 98 13.25 2.25 -37.87
C LYS A 98 12.25 1.70 -36.85
N VAL A 99 11.24 2.49 -36.51
CA VAL A 99 10.07 2.01 -35.75
C VAL A 99 9.18 1.17 -36.68
N PRO A 100 8.64 0.02 -36.25
CA PRO A 100 7.74 -0.79 -37.09
C PRO A 100 6.50 -0.01 -37.57
N GLU A 101 6.05 -0.23 -38.80
CA GLU A 101 4.88 0.49 -39.36
C GLU A 101 3.57 0.24 -38.60
N ASN A 102 3.42 -0.93 -37.97
CA ASN A 102 2.24 -1.30 -37.18
C ASN A 102 2.43 -1.05 -35.68
N TYR A 103 3.34 -0.15 -35.30
CA TYR A 103 3.61 0.14 -33.90
C TYR A 103 2.51 1.06 -33.31
N PRO A 104 1.94 0.73 -32.13
CA PRO A 104 0.98 1.59 -31.46
C PRO A 104 1.58 2.95 -31.14
N LEU A 105 0.86 4.02 -31.48
CA LEU A 105 1.34 5.38 -31.27
C LEU A 105 1.59 5.65 -29.77
N PRO A 106 2.55 6.50 -29.39
CA PRO A 106 2.79 6.86 -27.99
C PRO A 106 1.53 7.32 -27.25
N GLU A 107 0.61 7.97 -27.96
CA GLU A 107 -0.70 8.40 -27.47
C GLU A 107 -1.61 7.21 -27.12
N GLU A 108 -1.59 6.14 -27.92
CA GLU A 108 -2.36 4.91 -27.68
C GLU A 108 -1.84 4.17 -26.46
N LEU A 109 -0.52 4.04 -26.32
CA LEU A 109 0.10 3.46 -25.13
C LEU A 109 -0.17 4.30 -23.87
N SER A 110 -0.12 5.63 -24.00
CA SER A 110 -0.48 6.54 -22.92
C SER A 110 -1.94 6.35 -22.49
N ALA A 111 -2.86 6.22 -23.44
CA ALA A 111 -4.28 5.97 -23.17
C ALA A 111 -4.49 4.63 -22.44
N ILE A 112 -3.87 3.54 -22.90
CA ILE A 112 -3.99 2.21 -22.24
C ILE A 112 -3.46 2.29 -20.80
N ARG A 113 -2.34 2.98 -20.57
CA ARG A 113 -1.82 3.20 -19.23
C ARG A 113 -2.80 3.99 -18.36
N SER A 114 -3.37 5.08 -18.88
CA SER A 114 -4.36 5.89 -18.15
C SER A 114 -5.59 5.07 -17.75
N TYR A 115 -6.07 4.18 -18.64
CA TYR A 115 -7.16 3.26 -18.30
C TYR A 115 -6.78 2.28 -17.20
N ALA A 116 -5.59 1.68 -17.26
CA ALA A 116 -5.11 0.76 -16.22
C ALA A 116 -4.97 1.45 -14.85
N ASP A 117 -4.45 2.69 -14.84
CA ASP A 117 -4.32 3.49 -13.62
C ASP A 117 -5.70 3.85 -13.04
N ARG A 118 -6.65 4.26 -13.89
CA ARG A 118 -8.04 4.56 -13.47
C ARG A 118 -8.75 3.35 -12.86
N ILE A 119 -8.68 2.19 -13.52
CA ILE A 119 -9.31 0.96 -13.00
C ILE A 119 -8.68 0.57 -11.66
N SER A 120 -7.37 0.73 -11.51
CA SER A 120 -6.67 0.46 -10.26
C SER A 120 -7.14 1.38 -9.12
N GLN A 121 -7.38 2.67 -9.43
CA GLN A 121 -7.93 3.64 -8.48
C GLN A 121 -9.37 3.28 -8.07
N GLU A 122 -10.26 3.05 -9.03
CA GLU A 122 -11.66 2.68 -8.77
C GLU A 122 -11.74 1.40 -7.92
N LEU A 123 -10.90 0.41 -8.23
CA LEU A 123 -10.86 -0.83 -7.47
C LEU A 123 -10.33 -0.64 -6.03
N ASN A 124 -9.41 0.32 -5.82
CA ASN A 124 -9.00 0.72 -4.48
C ASN A 124 -10.12 1.45 -3.73
N GLN A 125 -10.93 2.27 -4.40
CA GLN A 125 -12.10 2.93 -3.80
C GLN A 125 -13.14 1.92 -3.35
N VAL A 126 -13.48 0.93 -4.19
CA VAL A 126 -14.37 -0.17 -3.81
C VAL A 126 -13.83 -0.89 -2.58
N ARG A 127 -12.52 -1.13 -2.54
CA ARG A 127 -11.85 -1.77 -1.39
C ARG A 127 -11.94 -0.95 -0.11
N LEU A 128 -11.86 0.39 -0.19
CA LEU A 128 -12.06 1.31 0.94
C LEU A 128 -13.52 1.32 1.43
N LEU A 129 -14.47 1.35 0.50
CA LEU A 129 -15.90 1.28 0.81
C LEU A 129 -16.29 -0.03 1.51
N ILE A 130 -15.72 -1.15 1.05
CA ILE A 130 -15.92 -2.47 1.68
C ILE A 130 -15.46 -2.47 3.15
N ILE A 131 -14.39 -1.73 3.46
CA ILE A 131 -13.93 -1.54 4.85
C ILE A 131 -14.54 -0.29 5.49
N GLY A 132 -15.70 0.19 5.05
CA GLY A 132 -16.41 1.29 5.70
C GLY A 132 -15.64 2.62 5.82
N ARG A 133 -14.53 2.80 5.09
CA ARG A 133 -13.80 4.07 5.02
C ARG A 133 -14.38 4.86 3.86
N LYS A 134 -15.07 5.97 4.15
CA LYS A 134 -15.34 7.01 3.15
C LYS A 134 -14.03 7.72 2.82
N GLU A 135 -13.82 8.07 1.55
CA GLU A 135 -12.72 8.94 1.16
C GLU A 135 -12.77 10.24 1.96
N LYS A 136 -11.60 10.74 2.37
CA LYS A 136 -11.44 12.08 2.96
C LYS A 136 -11.17 13.08 1.86
#